data_AF-W6R3X3-F1
#
_entry.id   AF-W6R3X3-F1
#
_cell.length_a   1.000
_cell.length_b   1.000
_cell.length_c   1.000
_cell.angle_alpha   90.00
_cell.angle_beta   90.00
_cell.angle_gamma   90.00
#
_symmetry.space_group_name_H-M   'P 1'
#
loop_
_entity.id
_entity.type
_entity.pdbx_description
1 polymer ?
#
loop_
_entity_poly.entity_id
_entity_poly.type
_entity_poly.pdbx_seq_one_letter_code
_entity_poly.pdbx_strand_id
1 'polypeptide(L)'
;MTETTDLHLRMLEQQQAMLKRLARVEGQIRGIQAMIKRGEDCAAIAQQFSAARSALDKSYRLMLTCLIEEAMLDPEQDTEASLQRVREIFTKYT
;
A
#
# COMPACT_ATOMS: atom_id res chain seq x y z
N MET A 1 -26.59 -16.55 -4.07
CA MET A 1 -26.70 -15.20 -3.46
C MET A 1 -25.76 -14.99 -2.26
N THR A 2 -24.92 -15.96 -1.86
CA THR A 2 -24.02 -15.87 -0.69
C THR A 2 -22.55 -15.56 -1.02
N GLU A 3 -22.09 -15.83 -2.25
CA GLU A 3 -20.67 -15.65 -2.65
C GLU A 3 -20.27 -14.19 -2.90
N THR A 4 -21.11 -13.40 -3.55
CA THR A 4 -20.82 -11.98 -3.89
C THR A 4 -20.67 -11.10 -2.65
N THR A 5 -21.36 -11.44 -1.55
CA THR A 5 -21.32 -10.69 -0.29
C THR A 5 -20.04 -10.97 0.50
N ASP A 6 -19.47 -12.18 0.41
CA ASP A 6 -18.22 -12.55 1.10
C ASP A 6 -17.00 -11.86 0.48
N LEU A 7 -16.94 -11.79 -0.85
CA LEU A 7 -15.87 -11.11 -1.57
C LEU A 7 -15.84 -9.60 -1.25
N HIS A 8 -17.01 -8.96 -1.25
CA HIS A 8 -17.14 -7.54 -0.94
C HIS A 8 -16.69 -7.21 0.50
N LEU A 9 -17.00 -8.09 1.46
CA LEU A 9 -16.59 -7.91 2.85
C LEU A 9 -15.06 -7.96 2.99
N ARG A 10 -14.40 -8.92 2.34
CA ARG A 10 -12.93 -9.05 2.34
C ARG A 10 -12.24 -7.84 1.71
N MET A 11 -12.77 -7.29 0.62
CA MET A 11 -12.23 -6.09 -0.01
C MET A 11 -12.28 -4.88 0.94
N LEU A 12 -13.40 -4.69 1.65
CA LEU A 12 -13.54 -3.62 2.64
C LEU A 12 -12.55 -3.78 3.79
N GLU A 13 -12.31 -5.01 4.26
CA GLU A 13 -11.30 -5.30 5.28
C GLU A 13 -9.89 -4.95 4.81
N GLN A 14 -9.53 -5.30 3.57
CA GLN A 14 -8.22 -4.95 2.98
C GLN A 14 -8.05 -3.44 2.83
N GLN A 15 -9.10 -2.73 2.39
CA GLN A 15 -9.09 -1.27 2.31
C GLN A 15 -8.87 -0.62 3.67
N GLN A 16 -9.62 -1.04 4.70
CA GLN A 16 -9.43 -0.53 6.07
C GLN A 16 -8.04 -0.85 6.62
N ALA A 17 -7.52 -2.04 6.35
CA ALA A 17 -6.18 -2.42 6.76
C ALA A 17 -5.11 -1.55 6.06
N MET A 18 -5.30 -1.21 4.78
CA MET A 18 -4.43 -0.30 4.04
C MET A 18 -4.46 1.12 4.62
N LEU A 19 -5.66 1.66 4.88
CA LEU A 19 -5.81 2.99 5.50
C LEU A 19 -5.11 3.06 6.87
N LYS A 20 -5.24 2.02 7.70
CA LYS A 20 -4.51 1.93 8.99
C LYS A 20 -2.99 1.89 8.81
N ARG A 21 -2.46 1.31 7.73
CA ARG A 21 -1.02 1.33 7.43
C ARG A 21 -0.57 2.73 7.01
N LEU A 22 -1.32 3.38 6.13
CA LEU A 22 -1.01 4.74 5.68
C LEU A 22 -1.07 5.75 6.84
N ALA A 23 -2.03 5.63 7.76
CA ALA A 23 -2.10 6.46 8.96
C ALA A 23 -0.84 6.33 9.85
N ARG A 24 -0.22 5.14 9.91
CA ARG A 24 1.05 4.94 10.61
C ARG A 24 2.21 5.64 9.89
N VAL A 25 2.28 5.51 8.55
CA VAL A 25 3.29 6.21 7.74
C VAL A 25 3.16 7.73 7.92
N GLU A 26 1.94 8.26 7.89
CA GLU A 26 1.66 9.67 8.15
C GLU A 26 2.18 10.11 9.53
N GLY A 27 1.98 9.28 10.56
CA GLY A 27 2.57 9.47 11.89
C GLY A 27 4.10 9.52 11.87
N GLN A 28 4.75 8.66 11.10
CA GLN A 28 6.21 8.67 10.93
C GLN A 28 6.69 9.96 10.25
N ILE A 29 5.99 10.43 9.21
CA ILE A 29 6.31 11.70 8.52
C ILE A 29 6.18 12.89 9.49
N ARG A 30 5.11 12.94 10.29
CA ARG A 30 4.97 13.96 11.35
C ARG A 30 6.11 13.89 12.37
N GLY A 31 6.51 12.68 12.76
CA GLY A 31 7.64 12.45 13.66
C GLY A 31 8.94 13.03 13.11
N ILE A 32 9.28 12.71 11.85
CA ILE A 32 10.44 13.23 11.15
C ILE A 32 10.44 14.76 11.11
N GLN A 33 9.30 15.38 10.76
CA GLN A 33 9.17 16.84 10.75
C GLN A 33 9.45 17.44 12.14
N ALA A 34 8.97 16.80 13.20
CA ALA A 34 9.19 17.26 14.57
C ALA A 34 10.66 17.12 14.99
N MET A 35 11.34 16.03 14.60
CA MET A 35 12.78 15.84 14.84
C MET A 35 13.62 16.93 14.15
N ILE A 36 13.30 17.25 12.89
CA ILE A 36 13.95 18.33 12.15
C ILE A 36 13.76 19.67 12.85
N LYS A 37 12.53 20.00 13.28
CA LYS A 37 12.24 21.25 13.99
C LYS A 37 12.98 21.37 15.34
N ARG A 38 13.24 20.23 16.00
CA ARG A 38 14.00 20.17 17.25
C ARG A 38 15.52 20.18 17.04
N GLY A 39 15.99 20.12 15.79
CA GLY A 39 17.42 20.05 15.48
C GLY A 39 18.07 18.75 15.94
N GLU A 40 17.34 17.63 15.88
CA GLU A 40 17.90 16.32 16.22
C GLU A 40 18.99 15.87 15.24
N ASP A 41 19.77 14.88 15.66
CA ASP A 41 20.88 14.34 14.89
C ASP A 41 20.43 13.80 13.51
N CYS A 42 21.20 14.13 12.48
CA CYS A 42 20.91 13.76 11.09
C CYS A 42 20.86 12.25 10.87
N ALA A 43 21.68 11.45 11.57
CA ALA A 43 21.66 9.99 11.43
C ALA A 43 20.39 9.40 12.05
N ALA A 44 19.94 9.93 13.20
CA ALA A 44 18.66 9.56 13.79
C ALA A 44 17.46 9.91 12.86
N ILE A 45 17.47 11.10 12.25
CA ILE A 45 16.46 11.50 11.27
C ILE A 45 16.49 10.60 10.03
N ALA A 46 17.67 10.29 9.50
CA ALA A 46 17.84 9.39 8.35
C ALA A 46 17.31 7.98 8.64
N GLN A 47 17.49 7.48 9.86
CA GLN A 47 16.93 6.20 10.29
C GLN A 47 15.39 6.22 10.25
N GLN A 48 14.76 7.32 10.70
CA GLN A 48 13.30 7.44 10.62
C GLN A 48 12.79 7.57 9.18
N PHE A 49 13.50 8.29 8.31
CA PHE A 49 13.20 8.30 6.87
C PHE A 49 13.25 6.89 6.27
N SER A 50 14.27 6.11 6.59
CA SER A 50 14.40 4.72 6.15
C SER A 50 13.21 3.88 6.60
N ALA A 51 12.83 4.00 7.88
CA ALA A 51 11.68 3.30 8.43
C ALA A 51 10.35 3.69 7.75
N ALA A 52 10.13 4.98 7.48
CA ALA A 52 8.95 5.47 6.78
C ALA A 52 8.90 4.96 5.32
N ARG A 53 10.04 4.99 4.60
CA ARG A 53 10.14 4.44 3.25
C ARG A 53 9.83 2.95 3.22
N SER A 54 10.41 2.17 4.13
CA SER A 54 10.13 0.73 4.20
C SER A 54 8.68 0.42 4.53
N ALA A 55 8.03 1.20 5.40
CA ALA A 55 6.62 1.03 5.72
C ALA A 55 5.70 1.36 4.52
N LEU A 56 6.05 2.42 3.77
CA LEU A 56 5.32 2.80 2.56
C LEU A 56 5.50 1.77 1.43
N ASP A 57 6.72 1.29 1.20
CA ASP A 57 7.02 0.25 0.19
C ASP A 57 6.27 -1.05 0.47
N LYS A 58 6.23 -1.49 1.75
CA LYS A 58 5.42 -2.64 2.16
C LYS A 58 3.93 -2.42 1.88
N SER A 59 3.42 -1.22 2.12
CA SER A 59 2.02 -0.89 1.86
C SER A 59 1.71 -0.89 0.36
N TYR A 60 2.62 -0.35 -0.46
CA TYR A 60 2.52 -0.39 -1.91
C TYR A 60 2.49 -1.83 -2.46
N ARG A 61 3.41 -2.70 -2.02
CA ARG A 61 3.44 -4.11 -2.45
C ARG A 61 2.15 -4.85 -2.10
N LEU A 62 1.59 -4.64 -0.91
CA LEU A 62 0.31 -5.24 -0.52
C LEU A 62 -0.85 -4.77 -1.41
N MET A 63 -0.87 -3.50 -1.77
CA MET A 63 -1.87 -2.95 -2.69
C MET A 63 -1.74 -3.54 -4.10
N LEU A 64 -0.52 -3.78 -4.59
CA LEU A 64 -0.30 -4.52 -5.84
C LEU A 64 -0.82 -5.96 -5.77
N THR A 65 -0.61 -6.65 -4.66
CA THR A 65 -1.16 -8.00 -4.47
C THR A 65 -2.68 -7.99 -4.55
N CYS A 66 -3.35 -7.01 -3.93
CA CYS A 66 -4.81 -6.86 -4.03
C CYS A 66 -5.27 -6.68 -5.48
N LEU A 67 -4.56 -5.85 -6.27
CA LEU A 67 -4.89 -5.62 -7.68
C LEU A 67 -4.78 -6.90 -8.52
N ILE A 68 -3.78 -7.74 -8.24
CA ILE A 68 -3.60 -9.03 -8.91
C ILE A 68 -4.73 -9.99 -8.53
N GLU A 69 -5.09 -10.06 -7.25
CA GLU A 69 -6.20 -10.90 -6.77
C GLU A 69 -7.53 -10.49 -7.41
N GLU A 70 -7.83 -9.19 -7.49
CA GLU A 70 -9.01 -8.68 -8.18
C GLU A 70 -9.04 -9.09 -9.66
N ALA A 71 -7.90 -8.97 -10.37
CA ALA A 71 -7.76 -9.36 -11.76
C ALA A 71 -8.00 -10.86 -12.01
N MET A 72 -7.72 -11.72 -11.02
CA MET A 72 -7.88 -13.17 -11.15
C MET A 72 -9.26 -13.68 -10.73
N LEU A 73 -10.01 -12.90 -9.95
CA LEU A 73 -11.29 -13.32 -9.35
C LEU A 73 -12.52 -12.87 -10.14
N ASP A 74 -12.37 -12.03 -11.17
CA ASP A 74 -13.47 -11.57 -12.01
C ASP A 74 -13.54 -12.39 -13.32
N PRO A 75 -14.50 -13.34 -13.44
CA PRO A 75 -14.63 -14.20 -14.62
C PRO A 75 -15.13 -13.47 -15.87
N GLU A 76 -15.60 -12.22 -15.77
CA GLU A 76 -16.00 -11.39 -16.92
C GLU A 76 -14.90 -10.43 -17.39
N GLN A 77 -13.81 -10.29 -16.63
CA GLN A 77 -12.68 -9.44 -17.03
C GLN A 77 -11.77 -10.14 -18.03
N ASP A 78 -11.33 -9.39 -19.03
CA ASP A 78 -10.23 -9.81 -19.88
C ASP A 78 -8.95 -9.91 -19.03
N THR A 79 -8.55 -11.16 -18.76
CA THR A 79 -7.37 -11.48 -17.96
C THR A 79 -6.10 -10.85 -18.55
N GLU A 80 -6.00 -10.75 -19.89
CA GLU A 80 -4.84 -10.17 -20.56
C GLU A 80 -4.78 -8.65 -20.30
N ALA A 81 -5.91 -7.96 -20.42
CA ALA A 81 -6.01 -6.52 -20.12
C ALA A 81 -5.70 -6.22 -18.64
N SER A 82 -6.17 -7.06 -17.73
CA SER A 82 -5.91 -6.91 -16.30
C SER A 82 -4.44 -7.16 -15.94
N LEU A 83 -3.82 -8.19 -16.52
CA LEU A 83 -2.39 -8.46 -16.37
C LEU A 83 -1.53 -7.32 -16.96
N GLN A 84 -1.92 -6.78 -18.10
CA GLN A 84 -1.24 -5.64 -18.71
C GLN A 84 -1.29 -4.40 -17.79
N ARG A 85 -2.43 -4.13 -17.16
CA ARG A 85 -2.55 -3.04 -16.17
C ARG A 85 -1.64 -3.25 -14.96
N VAL A 86 -1.59 -4.46 -14.41
CA VAL A 86 -0.66 -4.81 -13.32
C VAL A 86 0.78 -4.58 -13.76
N ARG A 87 1.16 -5.02 -14.96
CA ARG A 87 2.51 -4.87 -15.52
C ARG A 87 2.91 -3.41 -15.68
N GLU A 88 2.02 -2.56 -16.17
CA GLU A 88 2.27 -1.12 -16.33
C GLU A 88 2.55 -0.45 -14.97
N ILE A 89 1.73 -0.76 -13.97
CA ILE A 89 1.91 -0.23 -12.62
C ILE A 89 3.24 -0.72 -12.03
N PHE A 90 3.54 -2.01 -12.17
CA PHE A 90 4.78 -2.60 -11.66
C PHE A 90 6.02 -1.97 -12.30
N THR A 91 6.05 -1.85 -13.63
CA THR A 91 7.21 -1.34 -14.38
C THR A 91 7.47 0.14 -14.12
N LYS A 92 6.43 0.93 -13.82
CA LYS A 92 6.55 2.38 -13.65
C LYS A 92 7.02 2.80 -12.26
N TYR A 93 6.73 1.99 -11.24
CA TYR A 93 6.84 2.39 -9.84
C TYR A 93 7.64 1.41 -8.95
N THR A 94 8.24 0.37 -9.55
CA THR A 94 9.20 -0.55 -8.90
C THR A 94 10.59 -0.32 -9.46
#